data_AF-A0A955M7B4-F1
#
_entry.id   AF-A0A955M7B4-F1
#
_cell.length_a   1.000
_cell.length_b   1.000
_cell.length_c   1.000
_cell.angle_alpha   90.00
_cell.angle_beta   90.00
_cell.angle_gamma   90.00
#
_symmetry.space_group_name_H-M   'P 1'
#
loop_
_entity.id
_entity.type
_entity.pdbx_description
1 polymer ?
#
loop_
_entity_poly.entity_id
_entity_poly.type
_entity_poly.pdbx_seq_one_letter_code
_entity_poly.pdbx_strand_id
1 'polypeptide(L)'
;MFTQIHSRSALTTYYQRMSLTVAALFTVMSLTVPGTAAAQNLPTTNIELPIPGVMVPASKDYTPALIRGLRVYPDNPLMFDFVIDKGE
;
A
#
# COMPACT_ATOMS: atom_id res chain seq x y z
N MET A 1 20.64 -58.97 -7.74
CA MET A 1 20.08 -57.71 -8.27
C MET A 1 18.56 -57.79 -8.08
N PHE A 2 17.99 -57.25 -7.00
CA PHE A 2 16.55 -56.91 -6.76
C PHE A 2 16.23 -56.88 -5.25
N THR A 3 16.69 -55.86 -4.52
CA THR A 3 16.25 -55.62 -3.11
C THR A 3 16.32 -54.13 -2.73
N GLN A 4 15.83 -53.23 -3.59
CA GLN A 4 15.90 -51.76 -3.38
C GLN A 4 14.64 -51.02 -3.87
N ILE A 5 13.49 -51.68 -3.94
CA ILE A 5 12.23 -51.06 -4.45
C ILE A 5 11.19 -50.82 -3.35
N HIS A 6 11.20 -51.58 -2.24
CA HIS A 6 10.13 -51.49 -1.25
C HIS A 6 10.23 -50.27 -0.31
N SER A 7 11.43 -49.80 0.05
CA SER A 7 11.61 -48.71 1.04
C SER A 7 11.28 -47.31 0.51
N ARG A 8 11.35 -47.08 -0.81
CA ARG A 8 10.97 -45.80 -1.44
C ARG A 8 9.46 -45.58 -1.39
N SER A 9 8.67 -46.66 -1.46
CA SER A 9 7.20 -46.60 -1.44
C SER A 9 6.63 -46.14 -0.10
N ALA A 10 7.22 -46.56 1.02
CA ALA A 10 6.78 -46.17 2.36
C ALA A 10 7.05 -44.69 2.66
N LEU A 11 8.19 -44.17 2.21
CA LEU A 11 8.52 -42.74 2.32
C LEU A 11 7.58 -41.88 1.48
N THR A 12 7.32 -42.25 0.22
CA THR A 12 6.34 -41.54 -0.63
C THR A 12 4.93 -41.60 -0.03
N THR A 13 4.51 -42.75 0.51
CA THR A 13 3.21 -42.90 1.17
C THR A 13 3.12 -42.02 2.42
N TYR A 14 4.20 -41.90 3.19
CA TYR A 14 4.27 -41.02 4.35
C TYR A 14 4.08 -39.54 3.97
N TYR A 15 4.83 -39.05 2.98
CA TYR A 15 4.69 -37.68 2.49
C TYR A 15 3.32 -37.42 1.85
N GLN A 16 2.75 -38.41 1.17
CA GLN A 16 1.42 -38.32 0.57
C GLN A 16 0.33 -38.18 1.63
N ARG A 17 0.42 -38.92 2.75
CA ARG A 17 -0.50 -38.78 3.89
C ARG A 17 -0.35 -37.44 4.60
N MET A 18 0.89 -36.97 4.78
CA MET A 18 1.15 -35.65 5.35
C MET A 18 0.60 -34.53 4.46
N SER A 19 0.85 -34.61 3.15
CA SER A 19 0.35 -33.63 2.16
C SER A 19 -1.18 -33.61 2.10
N LEU A 20 -1.83 -34.78 2.11
CA LEU A 20 -3.29 -34.89 2.16
C LEU A 20 -3.86 -34.26 3.43
N THR A 21 -3.18 -34.44 4.56
CA THR A 21 -3.61 -33.85 5.84
C THR A 21 -3.52 -32.32 5.79
N VAL A 22 -2.40 -31.78 5.29
CA VAL A 22 -2.21 -30.32 5.14
C VAL A 22 -3.23 -29.72 4.18
N ALA A 23 -3.47 -30.37 3.04
CA ALA A 23 -4.45 -29.93 2.06
C ALA A 23 -5.87 -29.93 2.63
N ALA A 24 -6.26 -30.99 3.34
CA ALA A 24 -7.57 -31.09 3.98
C ALA A 24 -7.78 -30.00 5.04
N LEU A 25 -6.78 -29.76 5.89
CA LEU A 25 -6.83 -28.69 6.89
C LEU A 25 -6.96 -27.31 6.22
N PHE A 26 -6.20 -27.05 5.16
CA PHE A 26 -6.28 -25.79 4.42
C PHE A 26 -7.66 -25.57 3.80
N THR A 27 -8.24 -26.59 3.16
CA THR A 27 -9.57 -26.50 2.56
C THR A 27 -10.65 -26.27 3.61
N VAL A 28 -10.58 -26.94 4.76
CA VAL A 28 -11.53 -26.73 5.88
C VAL A 28 -11.43 -25.31 6.43
N MET A 29 -10.21 -24.78 6.61
CA MET A 29 -9.99 -23.40 7.06
C MET A 29 -10.44 -22.35 6.02
N SER A 30 -10.43 -22.69 4.73
CA SER A 30 -10.92 -21.79 3.67
C SER A 30 -12.45 -21.79 3.52
N LEU A 31 -13.15 -22.81 4.04
CA LEU A 31 -14.61 -22.93 3.99
C LEU A 31 -15.31 -22.21 5.15
N THR A 32 -14.59 -21.95 6.25
CA THR A 32 -15.08 -21.04 7.28
C THR A 32 -15.10 -19.62 6.70
N VAL A 33 -16.26 -18.96 6.79
CA VAL A 33 -16.55 -17.60 6.31
C VAL A 33 -15.29 -16.73 6.41
N PRO A 34 -14.87 -16.01 5.35
CA PRO A 34 -13.78 -15.06 5.48
C PRO A 34 -14.15 -14.16 6.65
N GLY A 35 -13.39 -14.29 7.76
CA GLY A 35 -13.59 -13.45 8.93
C GLY A 35 -13.67 -12.02 8.43
N THR A 36 -14.60 -11.22 8.96
CA THR A 36 -14.80 -9.82 8.57
C THR A 36 -13.44 -9.23 8.22
N ALA A 37 -13.24 -8.86 6.96
CA ALA A 37 -12.02 -8.18 6.55
C ALA A 37 -12.04 -6.84 7.27
N ALA A 38 -11.56 -6.84 8.50
CA ALA A 38 -11.31 -5.63 9.23
C ALA A 38 -10.22 -4.94 8.41
N ALA A 39 -10.61 -3.92 7.64
CA ALA A 39 -9.69 -2.88 7.23
C ALA A 39 -8.84 -2.59 8.47
N GLN A 40 -7.51 -2.70 8.31
CA GLN A 40 -6.50 -2.60 9.36
C GLN A 40 -7.10 -1.99 10.64
N ASN A 41 -7.29 -2.81 11.69
CA ASN A 41 -7.55 -2.32 13.05
C ASN A 41 -6.28 -1.63 13.55
N LEU A 42 -5.83 -0.62 12.82
CA LEU A 42 -4.83 0.31 13.26
C LEU A 42 -5.55 1.17 14.30
N PRO A 43 -5.00 1.27 15.52
CA PRO A 43 -5.48 2.22 16.49
C PRO A 43 -5.65 3.57 15.79
N THR A 44 -6.84 4.16 15.87
CA THR A 44 -7.15 5.48 15.29
C THR A 44 -6.24 6.59 15.83
N THR A 45 -5.36 6.28 16.78
CA THR A 45 -4.30 7.13 17.30
C THR A 45 -3.08 7.24 16.37
N ASN A 46 -2.92 6.34 15.38
CA ASN A 46 -1.71 6.27 14.55
C ASN A 46 -2.00 6.53 13.06
N ILE A 47 -3.26 6.75 12.70
CA ILE A 47 -3.64 7.22 11.37
C ILE A 47 -4.60 8.40 11.54
N GLU A 48 -4.20 9.57 11.06
CA GLU A 48 -5.01 10.79 11.01
C GLU A 48 -6.10 10.74 9.91
N LEU A 49 -6.68 9.56 9.66
CA LEU A 49 -7.76 9.42 8.68
C LEU A 49 -9.11 9.50 9.39
N PRO A 50 -10.08 10.24 8.83
CA PRO A 50 -11.44 10.27 9.32
C PRO A 50 -12.08 8.88 9.33
N ILE A 51 -13.02 8.68 10.24
CA ILE A 51 -13.83 7.46 10.30
C ILE A 51 -14.54 7.27 8.95
N PRO A 52 -14.59 6.05 8.39
CA PRO A 52 -15.30 5.79 7.14
C PRO A 52 -16.75 6.33 7.19
N GLY A 53 -17.16 7.06 6.16
CA GLY A 53 -18.47 7.71 6.09
C GLY A 53 -18.49 9.16 6.59
N VAL A 54 -17.41 9.65 7.19
CA VAL A 54 -17.25 11.08 7.50
C VAL A 54 -16.80 11.83 6.24
N MET A 55 -17.49 12.93 5.93
CA MET A 55 -17.10 13.82 4.85
C MET A 55 -15.83 14.59 5.23
N VAL A 56 -14.83 14.58 4.36
CA VAL A 56 -13.61 15.38 4.53
C VAL A 56 -13.92 16.83 4.15
N PRO A 57 -13.66 17.82 5.03
CA PRO A 57 -13.87 19.22 4.67
C PRO A 57 -12.89 19.62 3.56
N ALA A 58 -13.31 20.54 2.70
CA ALA A 58 -12.40 21.16 1.75
C ALA A 58 -11.29 21.92 2.50
N SER A 59 -10.07 21.89 1.95
CA SER A 59 -9.01 22.79 2.39
C SER A 59 -9.43 24.24 2.17
N LYS A 60 -8.86 25.16 2.93
CA LYS A 60 -9.04 26.60 2.67
C LYS A 60 -8.58 26.93 1.26
N ASP A 61 -9.23 27.91 0.64
CA ASP A 61 -8.74 28.51 -0.59
C ASP A 61 -7.33 29.06 -0.35
N TYR A 62 -6.43 28.80 -1.29
CA TYR A 62 -5.04 29.25 -1.25
C TYR A 62 -4.69 29.91 -2.56
N THR A 63 -4.18 31.13 -2.50
CA THR A 63 -3.72 31.85 -3.69
C THR A 63 -2.19 31.81 -3.69
N PRO A 64 -1.55 30.97 -4.52
CA PRO A 64 -0.11 30.88 -4.52
C PRO A 64 0.53 32.19 -4.99
N ALA A 65 1.78 32.40 -4.59
CA ALA A 65 2.58 33.50 -5.13
C ALA A 65 2.74 33.35 -6.65
N LEU A 66 2.51 34.44 -7.38
CA LEU A 66 2.52 34.48 -8.84
C LEU A 66 3.53 35.50 -9.36
N ILE A 67 4.33 35.11 -10.35
CA ILE A 67 5.20 36.05 -11.07
C ILE A 67 4.32 36.86 -12.02
N ARG A 68 4.22 38.17 -11.77
CA ARG A 68 3.47 39.12 -12.59
C ARG A 68 4.28 39.66 -13.75
N GLY A 69 5.61 39.67 -13.63
CA GLY A 69 6.48 40.19 -14.67
C GLY A 69 7.97 40.08 -14.33
N LEU A 70 8.77 40.49 -15.30
CA LEU A 70 10.23 40.50 -15.24
C LEU A 70 10.71 41.89 -15.62
N ARG A 71 11.53 42.51 -14.77
CA ARG A 71 12.26 43.71 -15.12
C ARG A 71 13.63 43.32 -15.63
N VAL A 72 13.97 43.79 -16.83
CA VAL A 72 15.28 43.59 -17.46
C VAL A 72 16.02 44.92 -17.55
N TYR A 73 17.34 44.88 -17.40
CA TYR A 73 18.19 46.08 -17.42
C TYR A 73 19.07 46.04 -18.69
N PRO A 74 18.85 46.94 -19.67
CA PRO A 74 19.57 46.91 -20.95
C PRO A 74 21.08 47.07 -20.79
N ASP A 75 21.50 47.89 -19.82
CA ASP A 75 22.91 48.16 -19.53
C ASP A 75 23.61 47.00 -18.81
N ASN A 76 22.86 46.07 -18.22
CA ASN A 76 23.37 44.86 -17.60
C ASN A 76 22.41 43.68 -17.83
N PRO A 77 22.55 42.94 -18.94
CA PRO A 77 21.57 41.96 -19.39
C PRO A 77 21.47 40.71 -18.50
N LEU A 78 22.41 40.51 -17.57
CA LEU A 78 22.36 39.42 -16.58
C LEU A 78 21.60 39.82 -15.31
N MET A 79 21.28 41.10 -15.13
CA MET A 79 20.48 41.59 -14.02
C MET A 79 19.01 41.54 -14.41
N PHE A 80 18.20 40.87 -13.58
CA PHE A 80 16.75 40.86 -13.72
C PHE A 80 16.08 40.74 -12.35
N ASP A 81 14.93 41.41 -12.23
CA ASP A 81 14.10 41.36 -11.02
C ASP A 81 12.73 40.77 -11.36
N PHE A 82 12.26 39.84 -10.54
CA PHE A 82 10.90 39.32 -10.65
C PHE A 82 9.93 40.18 -9.85
N VAL A 83 8.83 40.56 -10.50
CA VAL A 83 7.69 41.15 -9.80
C VAL A 83 6.81 40.00 -9.33
N ILE A 84 6.83 39.72 -8.02
CA ILE A 84 6.08 38.63 -7.40
C ILE A 84 4.88 39.20 -6.67
N ASP A 85 3.69 38.73 -7.03
CA ASP A 85 2.49 38.85 -6.22
C ASP A 85 2.52 37.76 -5.16
N LYS A 86 2.36 38.13 -3.89
CA LYS A 86 2.55 37.20 -2.77
C LYS A 86 1.39 36.20 -2.63
N GLY A 87 0.23 36.52 -3.21
CA GLY A 87 -0.99 35.76 -2.91
C GLY A 87 -1.34 35.81 -1.42
N GLU A 88 -2.17 34.86 -0.99
CA GLU A 88 -2.69 34.72 0.38
C GLU A 88 -2.67 33.23 0.81
#